data_AF-A0A955Z5E8-F1
#
_entry.id   AF-A0A955Z5E8-F1
#
_cell.length_a   1.000
_cell.length_b   1.000
_cell.length_c   1.000
_cell.angle_alpha   90.00
_cell.angle_beta   90.00
_cell.angle_gamma   90.00
#
_symmetry.space_group_name_H-M   'P 1'
#
loop_
_entity.id
_entity.type
_entity.pdbx_description
1 polymer ?
#
loop_
_entity_poly.entity_id
_entity_poly.type
_entity_poly.pdbx_seq_one_letter_code
_entity_poly.pdbx_strand_id
1 'polypeptide(L)'
;ELLVESPLRTWREGIERGPLVRELVAALGRMQDAKAGEIILPLLQSRSAEYKALAPTAAHALGRIGYAPALDTLTEGVTSTRDALSPELVWAYGHVALAAGVGAQAARVLDAVTTLDPTIEVLRQGAILLVAPEKRGPRRREAFRLALERALWEPAFRQEDTSRRRAWAFRALVDAATAGAAPHIGAETVRYFVTLDDHRVRRAATHAFGACGLSVPKTRRYYSFVLADIERRGGREALHAALRDPLGVFRYNIATYLGDLGDAASARAVAAAAAAAFSEPPTTAYEYDDAPRHLEAFASALAKLNTPEGNDVLIEALRSGNHQVRAVVAEHAPPDERIVPELLMMLEDPRSFLRSRAERALESMRTGTPAPPDPSRIRLVEG
;
A
#
# COMPACT_ATOMS: atom_id res chain seq x y z
N GLU A 1 -25.58 -10.42 21.47
CA GLU A 1 -25.87 -11.84 21.19
C GLU A 1 -24.79 -12.50 20.34
N LEU A 2 -24.58 -12.12 19.06
CA LEU A 2 -23.57 -12.74 18.17
C LEU A 2 -22.12 -12.80 18.68
N LEU A 3 -21.68 -11.84 19.51
CA LEU A 3 -20.34 -11.84 20.12
C LEU A 3 -20.34 -12.31 21.58
N VAL A 4 -21.52 -12.46 22.19
CA VAL A 4 -21.69 -12.83 23.60
C VAL A 4 -21.68 -14.35 23.74
N GLU A 5 -22.27 -15.07 22.78
CA GLU A 5 -22.04 -16.49 22.60
C GLU A 5 -20.90 -16.70 21.62
N SER A 6 -19.89 -17.52 21.97
CA SER A 6 -18.74 -17.84 21.10
C SER A 6 -19.21 -18.13 19.66
N PRO A 7 -18.98 -17.24 18.67
CA PRO A 7 -19.49 -17.44 17.32
C PRO A 7 -18.66 -18.43 16.50
N LEU A 8 -17.51 -18.87 17.04
CA LEU A 8 -16.55 -19.77 16.42
C LEU A 8 -16.32 -20.99 17.33
N ARG A 9 -17.40 -21.71 17.69
CA ARG A 9 -17.30 -22.88 18.60
C ARG A 9 -16.57 -24.05 17.95
N THR A 10 -16.56 -24.11 16.63
CA THR A 10 -15.83 -25.09 15.82
C THR A 10 -14.99 -24.39 14.75
N TRP A 11 -13.92 -25.06 14.29
CA TRP A 11 -13.06 -24.53 13.22
C TRP A 11 -13.83 -24.25 11.91
N ARG A 12 -14.86 -25.05 11.59
CA ARG A 12 -15.71 -24.88 10.39
C ARG A 12 -16.58 -23.62 10.50
N GLU A 13 -17.25 -23.41 11.64
CA GLU A 13 -17.95 -22.14 11.91
C GLU A 13 -16.99 -20.95 11.96
N GLY A 14 -15.76 -21.18 12.45
CA GLY A 14 -14.62 -20.27 12.41
C GLY A 14 -14.35 -19.71 11.01
N ILE A 15 -14.33 -20.59 10.01
CA ILE A 15 -14.09 -20.24 8.60
C ILE A 15 -15.30 -19.50 8.02
N GLU A 16 -16.51 -19.97 8.27
CA GLU A 16 -17.74 -19.40 7.68
C GLU A 16 -18.10 -18.04 8.28
N ARG A 17 -17.92 -17.86 9.59
CA ARG A 17 -18.34 -16.65 10.32
C ARG A 17 -17.19 -15.70 10.65
N GLY A 18 -15.94 -16.14 10.54
CA GLY A 18 -14.75 -15.34 10.85
C GLY A 18 -14.70 -13.97 10.16
N PRO A 19 -14.98 -13.85 8.85
CA PRO A 19 -15.02 -12.56 8.17
C PRO A 19 -16.10 -11.62 8.72
N LEU A 20 -17.30 -12.15 8.99
CA LEU A 20 -18.40 -11.38 9.56
C LEU A 20 -18.06 -10.89 10.97
N VAL A 21 -17.50 -11.76 11.82
CA VAL A 21 -17.07 -11.41 13.18
C VAL A 21 -16.00 -10.32 13.14
N ARG A 22 -15.03 -10.43 12.23
CA ARG A 22 -13.99 -9.41 12.02
C ARG A 22 -14.61 -8.05 11.67
N GLU A 23 -15.54 -8.01 10.72
CA GLU A 23 -16.21 -6.78 10.33
C GLU A 23 -17.06 -6.19 11.45
N LEU A 24 -17.73 -7.02 12.24
CA LEU A 24 -18.52 -6.59 13.39
C LEU A 24 -17.63 -5.97 14.47
N VAL A 25 -16.52 -6.63 14.85
CA VAL A 25 -15.56 -6.08 15.82
C VAL A 25 -14.98 -4.76 15.31
N ALA A 26 -14.63 -4.69 14.02
CA ALA A 26 -14.14 -3.46 13.40
C ALA A 26 -15.21 -2.35 13.41
N ALA A 27 -16.48 -2.67 13.19
CA ALA A 27 -17.58 -1.73 13.23
C ALA A 27 -17.82 -1.18 14.64
N LEU A 28 -17.81 -2.05 15.66
CA LEU A 28 -17.92 -1.64 17.06
C LEU A 28 -16.79 -0.68 17.47
N GLY A 29 -15.55 -0.98 17.08
CA GLY A 29 -14.42 -0.06 17.28
C GLY A 29 -14.57 1.27 16.54
N ARG A 30 -15.25 1.28 15.37
CA ARG A 30 -15.59 2.52 14.65
C ARG A 30 -16.65 3.35 15.35
N MET A 31 -17.63 2.69 15.98
CA MET A 31 -18.69 3.34 16.75
C MET A 31 -18.19 3.94 18.07
N GLN A 32 -17.03 3.49 18.57
CA GLN A 32 -16.43 3.94 19.84
C GLN A 32 -17.37 3.77 21.04
N ASP A 33 -18.23 2.76 21.00
CA ASP A 33 -19.10 2.42 22.12
C ASP A 33 -18.27 1.77 23.24
N ALA A 34 -18.21 2.42 24.41
CA ALA A 34 -17.49 1.93 25.57
C ALA A 34 -17.98 0.54 26.01
N LYS A 35 -19.28 0.24 25.87
CA LYS A 35 -19.86 -1.07 26.22
C LYS A 35 -19.35 -2.19 25.32
N ALA A 36 -18.94 -1.86 24.09
CA ALA A 36 -18.35 -2.85 23.20
C ALA A 36 -16.99 -3.35 23.72
N GLY A 37 -16.28 -2.56 24.53
CA GLY A 37 -15.00 -2.96 25.11
C GLY A 37 -15.09 -4.23 25.96
N GLU A 38 -16.15 -4.37 26.77
CA GLU A 38 -16.43 -5.55 27.59
C GLU A 38 -16.60 -6.82 26.74
N ILE A 39 -17.19 -6.68 25.55
CA ILE A 39 -17.47 -7.77 24.63
C ILE A 39 -16.22 -8.14 23.80
N ILE A 40 -15.40 -7.15 23.44
CA ILE A 40 -14.24 -7.34 22.56
C ILE A 40 -13.03 -7.86 23.36
N LEU A 41 -12.86 -7.49 24.63
CA LEU A 41 -11.71 -7.91 25.45
C LEU A 41 -11.53 -9.44 25.51
N PRO A 42 -12.58 -10.26 25.75
CA PRO A 42 -12.46 -11.71 25.72
C PRO A 42 -11.92 -12.27 24.39
N LEU A 43 -12.20 -11.61 23.26
CA LEU A 43 -11.70 -12.02 21.94
C LEU A 43 -10.18 -11.83 21.83
N LEU A 44 -9.65 -10.78 22.45
CA LEU A 44 -8.20 -10.52 22.52
C LEU A 44 -7.50 -11.49 23.49
N GLN A 45 -8.16 -11.87 24.58
CA GLN A 45 -7.61 -12.78 25.60
C GLN A 45 -7.65 -14.25 25.20
N SER A 46 -8.50 -14.60 24.24
CA SER A 46 -8.67 -15.99 23.80
C SER A 46 -7.38 -16.58 23.24
N ARG A 47 -7.05 -17.78 23.72
CA ARG A 47 -5.87 -18.54 23.27
C ARG A 47 -6.17 -19.52 22.13
N SER A 48 -7.44 -19.67 21.74
CA SER A 48 -7.84 -20.58 20.65
C SER A 48 -7.32 -20.07 19.31
N ALA A 49 -6.95 -20.98 18.42
CA ALA A 49 -6.38 -20.66 17.11
C ALA A 49 -7.37 -19.84 16.24
N GLU A 50 -8.66 -20.13 16.35
CA GLU A 50 -9.75 -19.46 15.65
C GLU A 50 -9.82 -17.97 16.04
N TYR A 51 -9.66 -17.66 17.33
CA TYR A 51 -9.70 -16.29 17.84
C TYR A 51 -8.38 -15.55 17.69
N LYS A 52 -7.24 -16.25 17.63
CA LYS A 52 -5.93 -15.63 17.36
C LYS A 52 -5.95 -14.80 16.05
N ALA A 53 -6.69 -15.24 15.04
CA ALA A 53 -6.85 -14.50 13.79
C ALA A 53 -7.65 -13.18 13.95
N LEU A 54 -8.46 -13.06 15.00
CA LEU A 54 -9.24 -11.86 15.34
C LEU A 54 -8.48 -10.91 16.27
N ALA A 55 -7.47 -11.38 17.00
CA ALA A 55 -6.74 -10.60 17.99
C ALA A 55 -6.26 -9.23 17.48
N PRO A 56 -5.68 -9.08 16.26
CA PRO A 56 -5.31 -7.75 15.76
C PRO A 56 -6.52 -6.83 15.58
N THR A 57 -7.65 -7.36 15.09
CA THR A 57 -8.86 -6.57 14.88
C THR A 57 -9.49 -6.15 16.22
N ALA A 58 -9.50 -7.06 17.20
CA ALA A 58 -9.93 -6.78 18.57
C ALA A 58 -9.05 -5.73 19.23
N ALA A 59 -7.72 -5.85 19.16
CA ALA A 59 -6.78 -4.88 19.68
C ALA A 59 -7.03 -3.49 19.08
N HIS A 60 -7.10 -3.38 17.75
CA HIS A 60 -7.39 -2.11 17.07
C HIS A 60 -8.73 -1.51 17.51
N ALA A 61 -9.79 -2.33 17.64
CA ALA A 61 -11.09 -1.84 18.11
C ALA A 61 -11.02 -1.31 19.55
N LEU A 62 -10.37 -2.04 20.46
CA LEU A 62 -10.16 -1.61 21.85
C LEU A 62 -9.33 -0.33 21.95
N GLY A 63 -8.30 -0.19 21.10
CA GLY A 63 -7.51 1.04 20.95
C GLY A 63 -8.35 2.24 20.54
N ARG A 64 -9.26 2.06 19.57
CA ARG A 64 -10.18 3.13 19.13
C ARG A 64 -11.19 3.54 20.20
N ILE A 65 -11.60 2.60 21.03
CA ILE A 65 -12.50 2.84 22.17
C ILE A 65 -11.74 3.51 23.32
N GLY A 66 -10.42 3.28 23.45
CA GLY A 66 -9.65 3.68 24.62
C GLY A 66 -10.02 2.85 25.85
N TYR A 67 -10.34 1.56 25.67
CA TYR A 67 -10.87 0.72 26.72
C TYR A 67 -9.79 0.31 27.74
N ALA A 68 -9.65 1.11 28.82
CA ALA A 68 -8.64 0.95 29.87
C ALA A 68 -8.50 -0.49 30.43
N PRO A 69 -9.57 -1.27 30.65
CA PRO A 69 -9.42 -2.65 31.14
C PRO A 69 -8.66 -3.60 30.21
N ALA A 70 -8.44 -3.24 28.94
CA ALA A 70 -7.62 -4.03 28.03
C ALA A 70 -6.11 -3.86 28.25
N LEU A 71 -5.68 -2.89 29.09
CA LEU A 71 -4.28 -2.49 29.19
C LEU A 71 -3.34 -3.64 29.59
N ASP A 72 -3.75 -4.49 30.53
CA ASP A 72 -2.91 -5.61 30.99
C ASP A 72 -2.71 -6.63 29.89
N THR A 73 -3.78 -7.00 29.17
CA THR A 73 -3.71 -7.92 28.02
C THR A 73 -2.89 -7.33 26.88
N LEU A 74 -3.03 -6.03 26.60
CA LEU A 74 -2.20 -5.34 25.60
C LEU A 74 -0.73 -5.29 26.03
N THR A 75 -0.44 -5.05 27.31
CA THR A 75 0.92 -5.05 27.88
C THR A 75 1.57 -6.42 27.70
N GLU A 76 0.87 -7.50 28.06
CA GLU A 76 1.34 -8.86 27.85
C GLU A 76 1.64 -9.10 26.36
N GLY A 77 0.75 -8.67 25.48
CA GLY A 77 0.90 -8.85 24.04
C GLY A 77 2.09 -8.09 23.45
N VAL A 78 2.33 -6.83 23.83
CA VAL A 78 3.47 -6.05 23.32
C VAL A 78 4.82 -6.48 23.92
N THR A 79 4.83 -7.14 25.07
CA THR A 79 6.05 -7.65 25.73
C THR A 79 6.31 -9.13 25.48
N SER A 80 5.35 -9.84 24.86
CA SER A 80 5.50 -11.26 24.53
C SER A 80 6.64 -11.48 23.55
N THR A 81 7.56 -12.39 23.90
CA THR A 81 8.58 -12.90 22.99
C THR A 81 8.12 -14.12 22.20
N ARG A 82 6.92 -14.65 22.52
CA ARG A 82 6.38 -15.88 21.93
C ARG A 82 5.52 -15.61 20.71
N ASP A 83 4.75 -14.52 20.75
CA ASP A 83 3.80 -14.17 19.71
C ASP A 83 4.37 -13.07 18.81
N ALA A 84 4.08 -13.15 17.51
CA ALA A 84 4.49 -12.11 16.57
C ALA A 84 3.78 -10.78 16.90
N LEU A 85 4.55 -9.71 17.08
CA LEU A 85 4.03 -8.39 17.38
C LEU A 85 3.28 -7.82 16.16
N SER A 86 2.02 -7.42 16.35
CA SER A 86 1.21 -6.83 15.27
C SER A 86 1.13 -5.30 15.37
N PRO A 87 1.00 -4.59 14.22
CA PRO A 87 0.81 -3.14 14.19
C PRO A 87 -0.39 -2.68 15.03
N GLU A 88 -1.50 -3.40 14.93
CA GLU A 88 -2.73 -3.12 15.66
C GLU A 88 -2.52 -3.12 17.17
N LEU A 89 -1.70 -4.04 17.69
CA LEU A 89 -1.44 -4.20 19.10
C LEU A 89 -0.61 -3.05 19.68
N VAL A 90 0.48 -2.67 18.99
CA VAL A 90 1.33 -1.55 19.41
C VAL A 90 0.56 -0.24 19.39
N TRP A 91 -0.21 -0.02 18.32
CA TRP A 91 -1.06 1.17 18.21
C TRP A 91 -2.11 1.18 19.33
N ALA A 92 -2.84 0.09 19.52
CA ALA A 92 -3.86 -0.01 20.55
C ALA A 92 -3.32 0.22 21.95
N TYR A 93 -2.14 -0.34 22.26
CA TYR A 93 -1.49 -0.13 23.55
C TYR A 93 -1.26 1.35 23.85
N GLY A 94 -0.72 2.12 22.88
CA GLY A 94 -0.51 3.56 23.04
C GLY A 94 -1.81 4.33 23.30
N HIS A 95 -2.87 4.03 22.54
CA HIS A 95 -4.16 4.73 22.66
C HIS A 95 -4.91 4.36 23.95
N VAL A 96 -4.91 3.09 24.36
CA VAL A 96 -5.49 2.67 25.65
C VAL A 96 -4.70 3.25 26.82
N ALA A 97 -3.37 3.27 26.75
CA ALA A 97 -2.54 3.87 27.78
C ALA A 97 -2.74 5.39 27.92
N LEU A 98 -2.94 6.09 26.79
CA LEU A 98 -3.32 7.51 26.80
C LEU A 98 -4.65 7.71 27.54
N ALA A 99 -5.68 6.93 27.17
CA ALA A 99 -7.01 7.01 27.76
C ALA A 99 -7.00 6.68 29.26
N ALA A 100 -6.17 5.73 29.68
CA ALA A 100 -6.00 5.34 31.07
C ALA A 100 -5.09 6.28 31.89
N GLY A 101 -4.43 7.27 31.27
CA GLY A 101 -3.57 8.22 31.96
C GLY A 101 -2.23 7.65 32.48
N VAL A 102 -1.75 6.54 31.90
CA VAL A 102 -0.54 5.81 32.36
C VAL A 102 0.67 5.99 31.43
N GLY A 103 0.78 7.17 30.81
CA GLY A 103 1.71 7.40 29.70
C GLY A 103 3.19 7.14 30.01
N ALA A 104 3.68 7.53 31.19
CA ALA A 104 5.07 7.29 31.58
C ALA A 104 5.41 5.80 31.73
N GLN A 105 4.46 4.97 32.18
CA GLN A 105 4.62 3.52 32.23
C GLN A 105 4.59 2.93 30.81
N ALA A 106 3.62 3.34 30.00
CA ALA A 106 3.49 2.85 28.63
C ALA A 106 4.71 3.18 27.77
N ALA A 107 5.27 4.38 27.90
CA ALA A 107 6.48 4.75 27.19
C ALA A 107 7.71 3.92 27.61
N ARG A 108 7.77 3.43 28.86
CA ARG A 108 8.85 2.51 29.30
C ARG A 108 8.69 1.13 28.64
N VAL A 109 7.47 0.61 28.60
CA VAL A 109 7.16 -0.66 27.91
C VAL A 109 7.51 -0.55 26.43
N LEU A 110 7.07 0.52 25.76
CA LEU A 110 7.36 0.75 24.34
C LEU A 110 8.84 1.01 24.05
N ASP A 111 9.61 1.60 24.97
CA ASP A 111 11.06 1.73 24.79
C ASP A 111 11.78 0.38 24.87
N ALA A 112 11.23 -0.60 25.58
CA ALA A 112 11.79 -1.95 25.69
C ALA A 112 11.47 -2.87 24.49
N VAL A 113 10.47 -2.52 23.69
CA VAL A 113 10.12 -3.26 22.47
C VAL A 113 11.19 -3.06 21.41
N THR A 114 11.85 -4.14 21.01
CA THR A 114 12.83 -4.16 19.91
C THR A 114 12.22 -4.84 18.68
N THR A 115 12.43 -4.24 17.51
CA THR A 115 11.89 -4.77 16.25
C THR A 115 12.74 -4.30 15.06
N LEU A 116 12.76 -5.12 14.01
CA LEU A 116 13.30 -4.75 12.70
C LEU A 116 12.20 -4.34 11.72
N ASP A 117 10.92 -4.57 12.05
CA ASP A 117 9.78 -4.21 11.21
C ASP A 117 9.56 -2.68 11.23
N PRO A 118 9.73 -1.98 10.09
CA PRO A 118 9.52 -0.53 10.00
C PRO A 118 8.12 -0.08 10.47
N THR A 119 7.10 -0.92 10.27
CA THR A 119 5.71 -0.64 10.66
C THR A 119 5.57 -0.57 12.17
N ILE A 120 6.15 -1.55 12.87
CA ILE A 120 6.10 -1.65 14.32
C ILE A 120 6.93 -0.51 14.92
N GLU A 121 8.10 -0.23 14.36
CA GLU A 121 8.99 0.84 14.84
C GLU A 121 8.32 2.22 14.74
N VAL A 122 7.70 2.56 13.60
CA VAL A 122 7.03 3.87 13.45
C VAL A 122 5.84 4.01 14.40
N LEU A 123 5.06 2.95 14.61
CA LEU A 123 3.94 2.95 15.56
C LEU A 123 4.41 3.08 17.00
N ARG A 124 5.49 2.38 17.36
CA ARG A 124 6.11 2.45 18.69
C ARG A 124 6.59 3.87 19.00
N GLN A 125 7.31 4.49 18.07
CA GLN A 125 7.78 5.87 18.23
C GLN A 125 6.61 6.87 18.27
N GLY A 126 5.60 6.72 17.41
CA GLY A 126 4.39 7.54 17.40
C GLY A 126 3.61 7.44 18.72
N ALA A 127 3.42 6.22 19.22
CA ALA A 127 2.78 5.97 20.51
C ALA A 127 3.56 6.59 21.68
N ILE A 128 4.90 6.50 21.70
CA ILE A 128 5.72 7.16 22.72
C ILE A 128 5.53 8.68 22.69
N LEU A 129 5.55 9.30 21.51
CA LEU A 129 5.32 10.74 21.37
C LEU A 129 3.92 11.13 21.86
N LEU A 130 2.92 10.29 21.60
CA LEU A 130 1.55 10.50 22.03
C LEU A 130 1.43 10.49 23.56
N VAL A 131 1.93 9.44 24.22
CA VAL A 131 1.67 9.18 25.65
C VAL A 131 2.67 9.85 26.61
N ALA A 132 3.85 10.26 26.15
CA ALA A 132 4.91 10.81 27.01
C ALA A 132 5.40 12.18 26.51
N PRO A 133 4.70 13.28 26.85
CA PRO A 133 5.08 14.63 26.47
C PRO A 133 6.51 15.02 26.83
N GLU A 134 6.98 14.56 27.99
CA GLU A 134 8.34 14.77 28.50
C GLU A 134 9.43 14.15 27.62
N LYS A 135 9.08 13.15 26.80
CA LYS A 135 10.01 12.47 25.88
C LYS A 135 10.05 13.08 24.47
N ARG A 136 9.30 14.16 24.17
CA ARG A 136 9.18 14.78 22.83
C ARG A 136 10.41 15.60 22.37
N GLY A 137 11.58 15.34 22.95
CA GLY A 137 12.83 16.03 22.62
C GLY A 137 13.35 15.73 21.20
N PRO A 138 14.39 16.46 20.74
CA PRO A 138 14.89 16.37 19.36
C PRO A 138 15.27 14.95 18.93
N ARG A 139 15.95 14.19 19.80
CA ARG A 139 16.34 12.79 19.53
C ARG A 139 15.13 11.90 19.24
N ARG A 140 14.03 12.10 19.97
CA ARG A 140 12.82 11.28 19.81
C ARG A 140 12.08 11.63 18.52
N ARG A 141 12.00 12.92 18.20
CA ARG A 141 11.42 13.39 16.93
C ARG A 141 12.22 12.88 15.73
N GLU A 142 13.53 12.85 15.84
CA GLU A 142 14.41 12.32 14.81
C GLU A 142 14.26 10.80 14.64
N ALA A 143 14.20 10.04 15.74
CA ALA A 143 13.92 8.61 15.69
C ALA A 143 12.57 8.31 15.03
N PHE A 144 11.53 9.09 15.35
CA PHE A 144 10.23 8.99 14.68
C PHE A 144 10.31 9.32 13.18
N ARG A 145 11.02 10.40 12.80
CA ARG A 145 11.20 10.80 11.39
C ARG A 145 11.85 9.67 10.59
N LEU A 146 12.94 9.09 11.09
CA LEU A 146 13.63 7.98 10.42
C LEU A 146 12.74 6.74 10.31
N ALA A 147 12.02 6.38 11.38
CA ALA A 147 11.07 5.27 11.34
C ALA A 147 9.94 5.51 10.32
N LEU A 148 9.43 6.74 10.25
CA LEU A 148 8.40 7.16 9.29
C LEU A 148 8.90 7.05 7.85
N GLU A 149 10.11 7.55 7.56
CA GLU A 149 10.70 7.48 6.22
C GLU A 149 10.87 6.03 5.76
N ARG A 150 11.42 5.17 6.62
CA ARG A 150 11.56 3.74 6.32
C ARG A 150 10.20 3.09 6.04
N ALA A 151 9.20 3.37 6.89
CA ALA A 151 7.87 2.80 6.73
C ALA A 151 7.14 3.29 5.46
N LEU A 152 7.42 4.52 5.01
CA LEU A 152 6.81 5.08 3.81
C LEU A 152 7.48 4.63 2.51
N TRP A 153 8.80 4.45 2.51
CA TRP A 153 9.57 4.28 1.27
C TRP A 153 10.16 2.88 1.07
N GLU A 154 10.45 2.13 2.13
CA GLU A 154 10.96 0.76 1.96
C GLU A 154 9.83 -0.18 1.50
N PRO A 155 10.00 -0.89 0.36
CA PRO A 155 9.05 -1.93 -0.02
C PRO A 155 9.04 -3.04 1.04
N ALA A 156 7.86 -3.57 1.31
CA ALA A 156 7.71 -4.80 2.07
C ALA A 156 7.95 -6.02 1.15
N PHE A 157 7.84 -7.21 1.72
CA PHE A 157 7.95 -8.43 0.94
C PHE A 157 6.86 -8.48 -0.13
N ARG A 158 5.60 -8.20 0.18
CA ARG A 158 4.50 -8.11 -0.82
C ARG A 158 4.01 -6.69 -0.99
N GLN A 159 3.41 -6.39 -2.14
CA GLN A 159 2.79 -5.10 -2.42
C GLN A 159 1.69 -4.76 -1.41
N GLU A 160 0.83 -5.72 -1.05
CA GLU A 160 -0.22 -5.48 -0.05
C GLU A 160 0.37 -5.10 1.32
N ASP A 161 1.49 -5.71 1.70
CA ASP A 161 2.19 -5.40 2.95
C ASP A 161 2.80 -3.99 2.90
N THR A 162 3.33 -3.57 1.75
CA THR A 162 3.81 -2.19 1.54
C THR A 162 2.69 -1.18 1.73
N SER A 163 1.53 -1.44 1.12
CA SER A 163 0.34 -0.58 1.25
C SER A 163 -0.17 -0.53 2.69
N ARG A 164 -0.22 -1.68 3.37
CA ARG A 164 -0.62 -1.77 4.78
C ARG A 164 0.36 -1.03 5.70
N ARG A 165 1.66 -1.21 5.51
CA ARG A 165 2.73 -0.52 6.24
C ARG A 165 2.61 1.00 6.09
N ARG A 166 2.48 1.51 4.86
CA ARG A 166 2.30 2.94 4.58
C ARG A 166 1.05 3.50 5.26
N ALA A 167 -0.06 2.76 5.21
CA ALA A 167 -1.30 3.19 5.89
C ALA A 167 -1.13 3.30 7.41
N TRP A 168 -0.38 2.38 8.04
CA TRP A 168 -0.03 2.46 9.47
C TRP A 168 0.94 3.59 9.79
N ALA A 169 1.93 3.83 8.93
CA ALA A 169 2.86 4.95 9.06
C ALA A 169 2.11 6.30 9.11
N PHE A 170 1.09 6.48 8.26
CA PHE A 170 0.23 7.66 8.29
C PHE A 170 -0.63 7.75 9.56
N ARG A 171 -1.06 6.63 10.15
CA ARG A 171 -1.73 6.65 11.47
C ARG A 171 -0.78 7.10 12.57
N ALA A 172 0.45 6.60 12.58
CA ALA A 172 1.47 7.07 13.51
C ALA A 172 1.77 8.56 13.33
N LEU A 173 1.72 9.08 12.10
CA LEU A 173 1.86 10.52 11.83
C LEU A 173 0.71 11.35 12.42
N VAL A 174 -0.54 10.84 12.40
CA VAL A 174 -1.67 11.47 13.10
C VAL A 174 -1.40 11.56 14.60
N ASP A 175 -0.88 10.49 15.20
CA ASP A 175 -0.56 10.46 16.63
C ASP A 175 0.54 11.49 16.97
N ALA A 176 1.58 11.57 16.15
CA ALA A 176 2.63 12.57 16.29
C ALA A 176 2.11 14.00 16.10
N ALA A 177 1.20 14.25 15.16
CA ALA A 177 0.55 15.54 14.96
C ALA A 177 -0.30 15.94 16.17
N THR A 178 -1.10 15.02 16.69
CA THR A 178 -1.91 15.21 17.91
C THR A 178 -1.01 15.57 19.10
N ALA A 179 0.19 15.01 19.16
CA ALA A 179 1.21 15.29 20.15
C ALA A 179 2.00 16.61 19.93
N GLY A 180 1.75 17.35 18.84
CA GLY A 180 2.56 18.53 18.48
C GLY A 180 4.02 18.19 18.14
N ALA A 181 4.26 16.97 17.67
CA ALA A 181 5.58 16.40 17.39
C ALA A 181 5.71 15.85 15.97
N ALA A 182 4.78 16.17 15.07
CA ALA A 182 4.87 15.78 13.67
C ALA A 182 6.14 16.37 13.01
N PRO A 183 6.88 15.57 12.23
CA PRO A 183 8.02 16.05 11.46
C PRO A 183 7.54 16.96 10.32
N HIS A 184 8.46 17.75 9.78
CA HIS A 184 8.23 18.48 8.55
C HIS A 184 8.01 17.50 7.39
N ILE A 185 6.95 17.72 6.60
CA ILE A 185 6.65 16.95 5.39
C ILE A 185 6.65 17.94 4.20
N GLY A 186 7.50 17.66 3.21
CA GLY A 186 7.60 18.50 2.01
C GLY A 186 6.38 18.39 1.09
N ALA A 187 6.13 19.45 0.31
CA ALA A 187 5.00 19.52 -0.62
C ALA A 187 5.00 18.39 -1.68
N GLU A 188 6.19 17.97 -2.11
CA GLU A 188 6.37 16.85 -3.05
C GLU A 188 5.89 15.52 -2.47
N THR A 189 6.23 15.23 -1.21
CA THR A 189 5.76 14.05 -0.48
C THR A 189 4.25 14.08 -0.31
N VAL A 190 3.69 15.25 0.04
CA VAL A 190 2.23 15.42 0.13
C VAL A 190 1.59 15.07 -1.21
N ARG A 191 2.08 15.67 -2.30
CA ARG A 191 1.54 15.44 -3.64
C ARG A 191 1.62 13.97 -4.03
N TYR A 192 2.78 13.34 -3.88
CA TYR A 192 2.99 11.93 -4.23
C TYR A 192 1.96 11.01 -3.56
N PHE A 193 1.86 11.06 -2.23
CA PHE A 193 0.99 10.13 -1.50
C PHE A 193 -0.50 10.38 -1.69
N VAL A 194 -0.91 11.62 -2.00
CA VAL A 194 -2.33 11.89 -2.28
C VAL A 194 -2.72 11.56 -3.73
N THR A 195 -1.75 11.41 -4.63
CA THR A 195 -1.99 11.02 -6.03
C THR A 195 -1.74 9.54 -6.34
N LEU A 196 -1.16 8.79 -5.39
CA LEU A 196 -1.00 7.34 -5.51
C LEU A 196 -2.33 6.66 -5.85
N ASP A 197 -2.30 5.65 -6.73
CA ASP A 197 -3.50 4.90 -7.11
C ASP A 197 -4.04 4.02 -5.98
N ASP A 198 -3.20 3.64 -5.01
CA ASP A 198 -3.62 2.90 -3.82
C ASP A 198 -4.57 3.72 -2.94
N HIS A 199 -5.84 3.32 -2.90
CA HIS A 199 -6.88 4.02 -2.16
C HIS A 199 -6.69 3.97 -0.63
N ARG A 200 -6.11 2.89 -0.09
CA ARG A 200 -5.89 2.72 1.36
C ARG A 200 -4.83 3.71 1.81
N VAL A 201 -3.71 3.76 1.09
CA VAL A 201 -2.59 4.68 1.36
C VAL A 201 -3.03 6.12 1.16
N ARG A 202 -3.65 6.44 0.03
CA ARG A 202 -4.12 7.80 -0.29
C ARG A 202 -5.08 8.36 0.75
N ARG A 203 -6.03 7.55 1.22
CA ARG A 203 -6.98 7.93 2.28
C ARG A 203 -6.26 8.20 3.61
N ALA A 204 -5.33 7.32 4.00
CA ALA A 204 -4.56 7.47 5.22
C ALA A 204 -3.67 8.73 5.17
N ALA A 205 -2.99 8.96 4.05
CA ALA A 205 -2.16 10.13 3.80
C ALA A 205 -2.96 11.44 3.90
N THR A 206 -4.11 11.52 3.20
CA THR A 206 -5.00 12.69 3.22
C THR A 206 -5.42 13.03 4.66
N HIS A 207 -5.79 12.02 5.44
CA HIS A 207 -6.17 12.22 6.85
C HIS A 207 -4.98 12.69 7.70
N ALA A 208 -3.81 12.07 7.54
CA ALA A 208 -2.61 12.43 8.29
C ALA A 208 -2.11 13.84 7.98
N PHE A 209 -2.08 14.23 6.71
CA PHE A 209 -1.68 15.57 6.31
C PHE A 209 -2.64 16.65 6.83
N GLY A 210 -3.95 16.36 6.82
CA GLY A 210 -4.95 17.22 7.47
C GLY A 210 -4.69 17.37 8.97
N ALA A 211 -4.37 16.29 9.68
CA ALA A 211 -4.01 16.34 11.11
C ALA A 211 -2.72 17.14 11.37
N CYS A 212 -1.77 17.12 10.44
CA CYS A 212 -0.56 17.95 10.49
C CYS A 212 -0.80 19.43 10.12
N GLY A 213 -2.03 19.84 9.77
CA GLY A 213 -2.33 21.19 9.30
C GLY A 213 -1.77 21.52 7.92
N LEU A 214 -1.41 20.51 7.13
CA LEU A 214 -0.87 20.69 5.79
C LEU A 214 -1.99 20.92 4.78
N SER A 215 -1.74 21.78 3.79
CA SER A 215 -2.66 21.97 2.67
C SER A 215 -2.66 20.73 1.78
N VAL A 216 -3.76 19.97 1.82
CA VAL A 216 -3.94 18.80 0.96
C VAL A 216 -4.54 19.23 -0.39
N PRO A 217 -3.84 19.04 -1.51
CA PRO A 217 -4.37 19.44 -2.82
C PRO A 217 -5.57 18.57 -3.21
N LYS A 218 -6.55 19.19 -3.87
CA LYS A 218 -7.69 18.47 -4.42
C LYS A 218 -7.26 17.65 -5.63
N THR A 219 -7.38 16.33 -5.53
CA THR A 219 -7.04 15.41 -6.64
C THR A 219 -8.17 15.28 -7.64
N ARG A 220 -7.80 14.96 -8.89
CA ARG A 220 -8.73 14.67 -10.00
C ARG A 220 -8.66 13.18 -10.31
N ARG A 221 -9.82 12.54 -10.46
CA ARG A 221 -9.91 11.08 -10.66
C ARG A 221 -10.37 10.78 -12.07
N TYR A 222 -9.57 10.03 -12.80
CA TYR A 222 -9.82 9.67 -14.19
C TYR A 222 -10.35 8.24 -14.28
N TYR A 223 -11.60 8.05 -13.88
CA TYR A 223 -12.28 6.76 -14.04
C TYR A 223 -12.51 6.46 -15.53
N SER A 224 -12.52 5.18 -15.91
CA SER A 224 -12.73 4.75 -17.29
C SER A 224 -14.03 5.32 -17.91
N PHE A 225 -15.12 5.39 -17.14
CA PHE A 225 -16.41 5.87 -17.63
C PHE A 225 -16.49 7.38 -17.90
N VAL A 226 -15.53 8.19 -17.44
CA VAL A 226 -15.51 9.65 -17.72
C VAL A 226 -14.68 10.02 -18.94
N LEU A 227 -13.87 9.10 -19.48
CA LEU A 227 -12.88 9.42 -20.52
C LEU A 227 -13.52 9.83 -21.85
N ALA A 228 -14.57 9.11 -22.26
CA ALA A 228 -15.31 9.44 -23.48
C ALA A 228 -15.97 10.83 -23.41
N ASP A 229 -16.36 11.29 -22.23
CA ASP A 229 -16.92 12.63 -22.04
C ASP A 229 -15.83 13.72 -22.05
N ILE A 230 -14.66 13.45 -21.46
CA ILE A 230 -13.48 14.33 -21.56
C ILE A 230 -13.11 14.54 -23.03
N GLU A 231 -12.98 13.45 -23.79
CA GLU A 231 -12.65 13.50 -25.21
C GLU A 231 -13.72 14.25 -26.02
N ARG A 232 -15.00 13.97 -25.79
CA ARG A 232 -16.09 14.65 -26.52
C ARG A 232 -16.07 16.16 -26.34
N ARG A 233 -15.68 16.66 -25.16
CA ARG A 233 -15.71 18.09 -24.83
C ARG A 233 -14.44 18.83 -25.25
N GLY A 234 -13.28 18.20 -25.09
CA GLY A 234 -11.98 18.86 -25.27
C GLY A 234 -11.07 18.18 -26.29
N GLY A 235 -11.58 17.18 -27.00
CA GLY A 235 -10.82 16.40 -27.96
C GLY A 235 -9.67 15.61 -27.33
N ARG A 236 -8.72 15.25 -28.19
CA ARG A 236 -7.55 14.45 -27.81
C ARG A 236 -6.61 15.20 -26.86
N GLU A 237 -6.45 16.50 -27.05
CA GLU A 237 -5.61 17.35 -26.20
C GLU A 237 -6.07 17.34 -24.74
N ALA A 238 -7.38 17.26 -24.47
CA ALA A 238 -7.88 17.16 -23.10
C ALA A 238 -7.47 15.85 -22.42
N LEU A 239 -7.43 14.73 -23.15
CA LEU A 239 -6.91 13.46 -22.64
C LEU A 239 -5.40 13.54 -22.39
N HIS A 240 -4.64 14.15 -23.28
CA HIS A 240 -3.20 14.34 -23.10
C HIS A 240 -2.88 15.25 -21.91
N ALA A 241 -3.67 16.31 -21.72
CA ALA A 241 -3.55 17.19 -20.55
C ALA A 241 -3.89 16.46 -19.25
N ALA A 242 -4.93 15.62 -19.26
CA ALA A 242 -5.29 14.78 -18.12
C ALA A 242 -4.20 13.75 -17.78
N LEU A 243 -3.50 13.21 -18.78
CA LEU A 243 -2.38 12.31 -18.57
C LEU A 243 -1.17 13.01 -17.93
N ARG A 244 -0.97 14.29 -18.26
CA ARG A 244 0.07 15.16 -17.67
C ARG A 244 -0.33 15.79 -16.33
N ASP A 245 -1.53 15.50 -15.83
CA ASP A 245 -2.04 16.11 -14.60
C ASP A 245 -1.21 15.66 -13.37
N PRO A 246 -0.48 16.58 -12.70
CA PRO A 246 0.29 16.24 -11.50
C PRO A 246 -0.58 15.92 -10.28
N LEU A 247 -1.90 16.19 -10.34
CA LEU A 247 -2.89 15.85 -9.30
C LEU A 247 -3.86 14.75 -9.74
N GLY A 248 -3.54 14.09 -10.86
CA GLY A 248 -4.36 13.05 -11.47
C GLY A 248 -4.17 11.69 -10.80
N VAL A 249 -5.28 11.05 -10.49
CA VAL A 249 -5.36 9.65 -10.01
C VAL A 249 -5.98 8.80 -11.10
N PHE A 250 -5.52 7.56 -11.23
CA PHE A 250 -5.93 6.62 -12.27
C PHE A 250 -5.59 7.08 -13.69
N ARG A 251 -4.47 7.79 -13.85
CA ARG A 251 -3.99 8.26 -15.17
C ARG A 251 -3.74 7.10 -16.13
N TYR A 252 -3.45 5.91 -15.62
CA TYR A 252 -3.32 4.71 -16.44
C TYR A 252 -4.60 4.36 -17.22
N ASN A 253 -5.79 4.72 -16.74
CA ASN A 253 -7.03 4.50 -17.51
C ASN A 253 -7.01 5.32 -18.81
N ILE A 254 -6.45 6.53 -18.77
CA ILE A 254 -6.28 7.38 -19.96
C ILE A 254 -5.28 6.71 -20.91
N ALA A 255 -4.17 6.19 -20.40
CA ALA A 255 -3.19 5.47 -21.22
C ALA A 255 -3.82 4.25 -21.91
N THR A 256 -4.55 3.42 -21.17
CA THR A 256 -5.29 2.28 -21.73
C THR A 256 -6.24 2.73 -22.84
N TYR A 257 -7.06 3.74 -22.57
CA TYR A 257 -8.01 4.29 -23.54
C TYR A 257 -7.32 4.81 -24.81
N LEU A 258 -6.22 5.56 -24.68
CA LEU A 258 -5.46 6.06 -25.82
C LEU A 258 -4.78 4.94 -26.62
N GLY A 259 -4.27 3.92 -25.94
CA GLY A 259 -3.68 2.74 -26.57
C GLY A 259 -4.71 1.91 -27.35
N ASP A 260 -5.91 1.72 -26.78
CA ASP A 260 -7.01 0.99 -27.44
C ASP A 260 -7.53 1.72 -28.69
N LEU A 261 -7.42 3.05 -28.73
CA LEU A 261 -7.74 3.84 -29.91
C LEU A 261 -6.69 3.75 -31.01
N GLY A 262 -5.48 3.28 -30.71
CA GLY A 262 -4.40 3.10 -31.70
C GLY A 262 -3.88 4.40 -32.32
N ASP A 263 -4.15 5.54 -31.70
CA ASP A 263 -3.77 6.85 -32.25
C ASP A 263 -2.29 7.17 -31.96
N ALA A 264 -1.44 7.03 -32.98
CA ALA A 264 -0.01 7.31 -32.88
C ALA A 264 0.31 8.74 -32.42
N ALA A 265 -0.57 9.73 -32.65
CA ALA A 265 -0.36 11.09 -32.16
C ALA A 265 -0.35 11.18 -30.62
N SER A 266 -0.93 10.18 -29.94
CA SER A 266 -0.95 10.08 -28.49
C SER A 266 0.32 9.47 -27.89
N ALA A 267 1.19 8.87 -28.70
CA ALA A 267 2.35 8.13 -28.22
C ALA A 267 3.30 8.98 -27.38
N ARG A 268 3.60 10.22 -27.80
CA ARG A 268 4.48 11.12 -27.04
C ARG A 268 3.93 11.42 -25.64
N ALA A 269 2.61 11.65 -25.52
CA ALA A 269 1.99 11.91 -24.22
C ALA A 269 2.04 10.66 -23.32
N VAL A 270 1.71 9.50 -23.88
CA VAL A 270 1.76 8.21 -23.17
C VAL A 270 3.18 7.88 -22.73
N ALA A 271 4.18 8.10 -23.60
CA ALA A 271 5.59 7.84 -23.34
C ALA A 271 6.11 8.69 -22.16
N ALA A 272 5.78 9.99 -22.13
CA ALA A 272 6.17 10.86 -21.02
C ALA A 272 5.55 10.43 -19.69
N ALA A 273 4.28 10.01 -19.68
CA ALA A 273 3.61 9.54 -18.47
C ALA A 273 4.14 8.16 -18.01
N ALA A 274 4.41 7.27 -18.95
CA ALA A 274 5.00 5.95 -18.69
C ALA A 274 6.41 6.08 -18.11
N ALA A 275 7.27 6.94 -18.69
CA ALA A 275 8.62 7.19 -18.18
C ALA A 275 8.59 7.66 -16.72
N ALA A 276 7.67 8.57 -16.37
CA ALA A 276 7.47 9.00 -14.99
C ALA A 276 7.06 7.83 -14.08
N ALA A 277 6.10 6.99 -14.50
CA ALA A 277 5.66 5.84 -13.73
C ALA A 277 6.76 4.77 -13.56
N PHE A 278 7.55 4.51 -14.60
CA PHE A 278 8.65 3.54 -14.58
C PHE A 278 9.85 3.97 -13.73
N SER A 279 9.96 5.27 -13.43
CA SER A 279 10.97 5.81 -12.52
C SER A 279 10.63 5.60 -11.04
N GLU A 280 9.40 5.19 -10.72
CA GLU A 280 9.00 4.95 -9.34
C GLU A 280 9.71 3.73 -8.73
N PRO A 281 10.01 3.77 -7.41
CA PRO A 281 10.60 2.63 -6.73
C PRO A 281 9.66 1.42 -6.76
N PRO A 282 10.21 0.20 -6.68
CA PRO A 282 9.39 -1.01 -6.63
C PRO A 282 8.46 -0.98 -5.42
N THR A 283 7.27 -1.53 -5.60
CA THR A 283 6.24 -1.61 -4.54
C THR A 283 6.36 -2.87 -3.69
N THR A 284 7.28 -3.76 -4.06
CA THR A 284 7.49 -5.08 -3.45
C THR A 284 8.96 -5.46 -3.59
N ALA A 285 9.47 -6.21 -2.62
CA ALA A 285 10.78 -6.88 -2.75
C ALA A 285 10.63 -8.32 -3.25
N TYR A 286 9.41 -8.86 -3.27
CA TYR A 286 9.17 -10.23 -3.71
C TYR A 286 9.09 -10.33 -5.23
N GLU A 287 9.96 -11.18 -5.74
CA GLU A 287 10.20 -11.38 -7.17
C GLU A 287 8.99 -11.91 -7.94
N TYR A 288 8.09 -12.64 -7.29
CA TYR A 288 6.92 -13.24 -7.94
C TYR A 288 5.64 -12.46 -7.77
N ASP A 289 5.70 -11.28 -7.16
CA ASP A 289 4.51 -10.44 -7.01
C ASP A 289 4.22 -9.72 -8.34
N ASP A 290 2.95 -9.60 -8.67
CA ASP A 290 2.53 -8.96 -9.91
C ASP A 290 2.98 -7.49 -9.95
N ALA A 291 3.31 -7.01 -11.16
CA ALA A 291 3.54 -5.59 -11.34
C ALA A 291 2.25 -4.79 -11.05
N PRO A 292 2.35 -3.59 -10.45
CA PRO A 292 1.19 -2.74 -10.26
C PRO A 292 0.45 -2.50 -11.58
N ARG A 293 -0.89 -2.61 -11.55
CA ARG A 293 -1.75 -2.46 -12.74
C ARG A 293 -1.50 -1.19 -13.57
N HIS A 294 -1.08 -0.11 -12.93
CA HIS A 294 -0.79 1.13 -13.65
C HIS A 294 0.44 0.98 -14.55
N LEU A 295 1.50 0.26 -14.12
CA LEU A 295 2.67 -0.01 -14.95
C LEU A 295 2.30 -0.88 -16.15
N GLU A 296 1.48 -1.91 -15.93
CA GLU A 296 0.95 -2.78 -16.99
C GLU A 296 0.17 -2.00 -18.03
N ALA A 297 -0.75 -1.15 -17.60
CA ALA A 297 -1.54 -0.32 -18.49
C ALA A 297 -0.67 0.65 -19.31
N PHE A 298 0.37 1.24 -18.74
CA PHE A 298 1.30 2.09 -19.49
C PHE A 298 2.14 1.30 -20.49
N ALA A 299 2.72 0.16 -20.10
CA ALA A 299 3.50 -0.69 -20.99
C ALA A 299 2.64 -1.22 -22.15
N SER A 300 1.46 -1.75 -21.85
CA SER A 300 0.49 -2.24 -22.83
C SER A 300 0.05 -1.13 -23.80
N ALA A 301 -0.23 0.08 -23.30
CA ALA A 301 -0.61 1.20 -24.16
C ALA A 301 0.50 1.59 -25.13
N LEU A 302 1.76 1.67 -24.67
CA LEU A 302 2.89 1.96 -25.55
C LEU A 302 3.11 0.86 -26.58
N ALA A 303 3.00 -0.40 -26.18
CA ALA A 303 3.15 -1.54 -27.08
C ALA A 303 2.08 -1.58 -28.18
N LYS A 304 0.83 -1.22 -27.85
CA LYS A 304 -0.27 -1.09 -28.83
C LYS A 304 -0.04 0.06 -29.82
N LEU A 305 0.52 1.18 -29.35
CA LEU A 305 0.83 2.32 -30.21
C LEU A 305 2.05 2.05 -31.10
N ASN A 306 3.02 1.26 -30.61
CA ASN A 306 4.20 0.79 -31.34
C ASN A 306 4.92 1.87 -32.19
N THR A 307 5.15 3.03 -31.59
CA THR A 307 5.87 4.14 -32.22
C THR A 307 7.34 4.14 -31.78
N PRO A 308 8.28 4.63 -32.60
CA PRO A 308 9.69 4.73 -32.21
C PRO A 308 9.92 5.36 -30.83
N GLU A 309 9.25 6.48 -30.54
CA GLU A 309 9.39 7.22 -29.28
C GLU A 309 8.83 6.46 -28.07
N GLY A 310 7.70 5.78 -28.24
CA GLY A 310 7.12 4.93 -27.20
C GLY A 310 8.00 3.72 -26.91
N ASN A 311 8.57 3.11 -27.96
CA ASN A 311 9.44 1.97 -27.86
C ASN A 311 10.78 2.33 -27.21
N ASP A 312 11.30 3.54 -27.41
CA ASP A 312 12.50 4.02 -26.71
C ASP A 312 12.30 4.02 -25.18
N VAL A 313 11.12 4.42 -24.71
CA VAL A 313 10.77 4.36 -23.27
C VAL A 313 10.69 2.92 -22.77
N LEU A 314 10.16 1.98 -23.56
CA LEU A 314 10.12 0.56 -23.20
C LEU A 314 11.52 -0.06 -23.16
N ILE A 315 12.36 0.23 -24.14
CA ILE A 315 13.77 -0.21 -24.18
C ILE A 315 14.51 0.28 -22.94
N GLU A 316 14.38 1.56 -22.60
CA GLU A 316 15.02 2.09 -21.40
C GLU A 316 14.44 1.47 -20.11
N ALA A 317 13.14 1.20 -20.08
CA ALA A 317 12.48 0.56 -18.95
C ALA A 317 12.98 -0.89 -18.71
N LEU A 318 13.39 -1.62 -19.75
CA LEU A 318 14.04 -2.93 -19.61
C LEU A 318 15.42 -2.87 -18.93
N ARG A 319 16.06 -1.69 -18.89
CA ARG A 319 17.33 -1.44 -18.18
C ARG A 319 17.13 -0.98 -16.74
N SER A 320 15.88 -0.76 -16.32
CA SER A 320 15.56 -0.25 -14.99
C SER A 320 16.00 -1.22 -13.88
N GLY A 321 16.49 -0.67 -12.76
CA GLY A 321 16.69 -1.45 -11.52
C GLY A 321 15.39 -1.98 -10.91
N ASN A 322 14.23 -1.49 -11.37
CA ASN A 322 12.92 -1.96 -10.93
C ASN A 322 12.52 -3.24 -11.69
N HIS A 323 12.59 -4.38 -11.01
CA HIS A 323 12.23 -5.69 -11.58
C HIS A 323 10.76 -5.77 -12.04
N GLN A 324 9.83 -5.05 -11.39
CA GLN A 324 8.42 -5.05 -11.79
C GLN A 324 8.22 -4.35 -13.14
N VAL A 325 8.96 -3.25 -13.37
CA VAL A 325 8.95 -2.53 -14.65
C VAL A 325 9.50 -3.42 -15.76
N ARG A 326 10.68 -4.03 -15.56
CA ARG A 326 11.27 -4.92 -16.57
C ARG A 326 10.36 -6.09 -16.92
N ALA A 327 9.74 -6.71 -15.92
CA ALA A 327 8.79 -7.80 -16.11
C ALA A 327 7.62 -7.38 -17.00
N VAL A 328 6.96 -6.27 -16.66
CA VAL A 328 5.76 -5.87 -17.37
C VAL A 328 6.05 -5.37 -18.79
N VAL A 329 7.22 -4.78 -19.00
CA VAL A 329 7.67 -4.37 -20.34
C VAL A 329 8.01 -5.57 -21.20
N ALA A 330 8.69 -6.59 -20.66
CA ALA A 330 8.94 -7.82 -21.40
C ALA A 330 7.64 -8.55 -21.75
N GLU A 331 6.67 -8.59 -20.83
CA GLU A 331 5.35 -9.18 -21.05
C GLU A 331 4.54 -8.48 -22.16
N HIS A 332 4.76 -7.17 -22.34
CA HIS A 332 4.15 -6.36 -23.38
C HIS A 332 5.16 -5.88 -24.43
N ALA A 333 6.20 -6.66 -24.72
CA ALA A 333 7.23 -6.21 -25.66
C ALA A 333 6.61 -5.91 -27.04
N PRO A 334 6.80 -4.70 -27.61
CA PRO A 334 6.31 -4.38 -28.95
C PRO A 334 7.06 -5.20 -30.00
N PRO A 335 6.49 -5.40 -31.20
CA PRO A 335 7.20 -6.00 -32.33
C PRO A 335 8.22 -5.00 -32.92
N ASP A 336 9.27 -4.70 -32.15
CA ASP A 336 10.36 -3.79 -32.49
C ASP A 336 11.70 -4.51 -32.24
N GLU A 337 12.46 -4.79 -33.30
CA GLU A 337 13.73 -5.52 -33.21
C GLU A 337 14.75 -4.84 -32.28
N ARG A 338 14.64 -3.52 -32.06
CA ARG A 338 15.53 -2.77 -31.17
C ARG A 338 15.42 -3.22 -29.72
N ILE A 339 14.35 -3.90 -29.32
CA ILE A 339 14.15 -4.41 -27.96
C ILE A 339 14.85 -5.76 -27.73
N VAL A 340 15.18 -6.48 -28.80
CA VAL A 340 15.76 -7.84 -28.74
C VAL A 340 17.07 -7.87 -27.93
N PRO A 341 18.03 -6.94 -28.10
CA PRO A 341 19.25 -6.94 -27.29
C PRO A 341 18.97 -6.86 -25.78
N GLU A 342 17.99 -6.04 -25.37
CA GLU A 342 17.64 -5.88 -23.96
C GLU A 342 16.97 -7.13 -23.40
N LEU A 343 16.10 -7.79 -24.19
CA LEU A 343 15.49 -9.07 -23.80
C LEU A 343 16.53 -10.18 -23.71
N LEU A 344 17.53 -10.22 -24.60
CA LEU A 344 18.64 -11.17 -24.51
C LEU A 344 19.46 -10.96 -23.24
N MET A 345 19.76 -9.70 -22.87
CA MET A 345 20.40 -9.41 -21.57
C MET A 345 19.54 -9.86 -20.38
N MET A 346 18.22 -9.72 -20.48
CA MET A 346 17.28 -10.15 -19.44
C MET A 346 17.24 -11.68 -19.23
N LEU A 347 17.67 -12.48 -20.22
CA LEU A 347 17.87 -13.94 -20.06
C LEU A 347 19.00 -14.27 -19.08
N GLU A 348 19.90 -13.33 -18.78
CA GLU A 348 20.97 -13.50 -17.80
C GLU A 348 20.58 -12.98 -16.41
N ASP A 349 19.36 -12.45 -16.23
CA ASP A 349 18.94 -11.90 -14.95
C ASP A 349 18.91 -13.01 -13.87
N PRO A 350 19.39 -12.73 -12.63
CA PRO A 350 19.33 -13.71 -11.54
C PRO A 350 17.90 -14.21 -11.26
N ARG A 351 16.88 -13.41 -11.59
CA ARG A 351 15.48 -13.72 -11.31
C ARG A 351 14.87 -14.58 -12.40
N SER A 352 14.46 -15.79 -12.04
CA SER A 352 13.90 -16.78 -12.97
C SER A 352 12.67 -16.28 -13.72
N PHE A 353 11.79 -15.52 -13.08
CA PHE A 353 10.57 -15.02 -13.73
C PHE A 353 10.86 -13.96 -14.80
N LEU A 354 11.95 -13.19 -14.66
CA LEU A 354 12.37 -12.23 -15.69
C LEU A 354 12.91 -12.97 -16.91
N ARG A 355 13.74 -13.99 -16.69
CA ARG A 355 14.20 -14.87 -17.79
C ARG A 355 13.04 -15.50 -18.54
N SER A 356 12.07 -16.07 -17.82
CA SER A 356 10.89 -16.68 -18.44
C SER A 356 10.05 -15.70 -19.27
N ARG A 357 9.90 -14.45 -18.80
CA ARG A 357 9.19 -13.41 -19.58
C ARG A 357 9.98 -12.99 -20.81
N ALA A 358 11.30 -12.86 -20.72
CA ALA A 358 12.16 -12.56 -21.86
C ALA A 358 12.11 -13.68 -22.92
N GLU A 359 12.18 -14.95 -22.51
CA GLU A 359 12.03 -16.11 -23.41
C GLU A 359 10.70 -16.06 -24.16
N ARG A 360 9.59 -15.80 -23.46
CA ARG A 360 8.26 -15.71 -24.05
C ARG A 360 8.13 -14.53 -25.01
N ALA A 361 8.71 -13.38 -24.67
CA ALA A 361 8.72 -12.20 -25.53
C ALA A 361 9.48 -12.48 -26.83
N LEU A 362 10.68 -13.05 -26.74
CA LEU A 362 11.50 -13.43 -27.89
C LEU A 362 10.80 -14.48 -28.77
N GLU A 363 10.15 -15.48 -28.15
CA GLU A 363 9.38 -16.49 -28.89
C GLU A 363 8.16 -15.89 -29.60
N SER A 364 7.47 -14.96 -28.95
CA SER A 364 6.34 -14.22 -29.54
C SER A 364 6.77 -13.42 -30.77
N MET A 365 7.93 -12.74 -30.70
CA MET A 365 8.51 -12.02 -31.83
C MET A 365 8.91 -12.95 -32.97
N ARG A 366 9.50 -14.10 -32.64
CA ARG A 366 9.92 -15.11 -33.63
C ARG A 366 8.74 -15.72 -34.39
N THR A 367 7.64 -15.99 -33.69
CA THR A 367 6.46 -16.66 -34.25
C THR A 367 5.42 -15.69 -34.81
N GLY A 368 5.58 -14.38 -34.59
CA GLY A 368 4.58 -13.36 -34.92
C GLY A 368 3.25 -13.55 -34.17
N THR A 369 3.22 -14.40 -33.15
CA THR A 369 2.02 -14.71 -32.36
C THR A 369 2.15 -14.04 -31.00
N PRO A 370 1.14 -13.28 -30.53
CA PRO A 370 1.23 -12.66 -29.22
C PRO A 370 1.45 -13.72 -28.15
N ALA A 371 2.35 -13.44 -27.20
CA ALA A 371 2.58 -14.35 -26.09
C ALA A 371 1.24 -14.66 -25.38
N PRO A 372 0.89 -15.94 -25.17
CA PRO A 372 -0.31 -16.26 -24.40
C PRO A 372 -0.21 -15.63 -23.01
N PRO A 373 -1.31 -15.23 -22.34
CA PRO A 373 -1.26 -14.69 -20.99
C PRO A 373 -0.65 -15.72 -20.01
N ASP A 374 0.03 -15.24 -18.97
CA ASP A 374 0.61 -16.12 -17.96
C ASP A 374 -0.47 -17.02 -17.31
N PRO A 375 -0.37 -18.36 -17.39
CA PRO A 375 -1.36 -19.26 -16.81
C PRO A 375 -1.49 -19.12 -15.29
N SER A 376 -0.48 -18.57 -14.59
CA SER A 376 -0.58 -18.26 -13.15
C SER A 376 -1.57 -17.13 -12.84
N ARG A 377 -1.89 -16.26 -13.80
CA ARG A 377 -2.89 -15.18 -13.68
C ARG A 377 -4.33 -15.63 -13.95
N ILE A 378 -4.55 -16.85 -14.48
CA ILE A 378 -5.89 -17.33 -14.87
C ILE A 378 -6.76 -17.75 -13.66
N ARG A 379 -6.21 -17.85 -12.44
CA ARG A 379 -6.99 -18.26 -11.25
C ARG A 379 -7.67 -17.11 -10.53
N LEU A 380 -8.53 -16.32 -11.17
CA LEU A 380 -9.43 -15.39 -10.42
C LEU A 380 -10.73 -15.01 -11.16
N VAL A 381 -11.11 -15.72 -12.23
CA VAL A 381 -12.38 -15.51 -12.92
C VAL A 381 -13.07 -16.84 -13.14
N GLU A 382 -13.43 -17.52 -12.04
CA GLU A 382 -14.50 -18.53 -11.97
C GLU A 382 -14.57 -19.01 -10.51
N GLY A 383 -15.63 -18.60 -9.80
CA GLY A 383 -15.86 -18.85 -8.39
C GLY A 383 -16.85 -17.87 -7.79
#